data_AF-A0A7W0VIS3-F1
#
_entry.id   AF-A0A7W0VIS3-F1
#
_cell.length_a   1.000
_cell.length_b   1.000
_cell.length_c   1.000
_cell.angle_alpha   90.00
_cell.angle_beta   90.00
_cell.angle_gamma   90.00
#
_symmetry.space_group_name_H-M   'P 1'
#
loop_
_entity.id
_entity.type
_entity.pdbx_description
1 polymer ?
#
loop_
_entity_poly.entity_id
_entity_poly.type
_entity_poly.pdbx_seq_one_letter_code
_entity_poly.pdbx_strand_id
1 'polypeptide(L)'
;MSRQSLAIDRQSWRRDHWHAGWIVSTVMHTPSPRILLALSLISAGLFGCDEAPPPPSEVRSRLTEDLGHVLREAAAAGEGTAAAMPGAASFSVLERALGQGDTATSFRLARDLAARFSGTTTTRHGLVPTDPVEEGFDTDAIIEQLTLTIFTDANHLGGGVYQVPVELVCETTDIDEDGTAITSLDPDCVTAYGNIQPRIRVEEDGDDLAFAIQLGAGHDEPLIFTLSHTSLAMTVDLDGAEAAIEAVATAFGEAAPNARLEGRFTGRLEILGTAHARVSLTVDRAIAVAVADAGVDLDGSDAFRLATGAGQIARTELDGNAATASASLDVKATTLHIPGLDGMDLDLPGASLTMTGAAGQPVQLTNIGLGGSTTTLSKNGALGMSIDLNPNDGRSFAATITADEVAGTETITVTPKLDLRIFTDHAVLGDPAPVYDVTRVQLTGGLRGSDASDQVEVIGGAFSIATNPASYGFAATAGQCVSSTETFDSTSDDYYTQWTVGICN
;
A
#
# COMPACT_ATOMS: atom_id res chain seq x y z
N MET A 1 29.82 8.44 -26.05
CA MET A 1 31.27 8.09 -25.95
C MET A 1 31.43 6.98 -24.90
N SER A 2 32.29 7.04 -23.87
CA SER A 2 32.21 6.08 -22.75
C SER A 2 30.89 6.26 -22.02
N ARG A 3 30.16 5.17 -21.72
CA ARG A 3 29.06 5.22 -20.75
C ARG A 3 29.62 5.64 -19.39
N GLN A 4 28.97 6.58 -18.71
CA GLN A 4 29.10 6.76 -17.26
C GLN A 4 27.81 6.26 -16.63
N SER A 5 27.86 5.07 -16.03
CA SER A 5 26.83 4.64 -15.08
C SER A 5 26.92 5.53 -13.84
N LEU A 6 25.79 6.08 -13.39
CA LEU A 6 25.67 6.71 -12.08
C LEU A 6 25.82 5.66 -10.98
N ALA A 7 27.07 5.36 -10.62
CA ALA A 7 27.40 4.61 -9.43
C ALA A 7 27.17 5.50 -8.21
N ILE A 8 26.12 5.23 -7.45
CA ILE A 8 25.85 5.90 -6.17
C ILE A 8 26.93 5.44 -5.17
N ASP A 9 27.91 6.30 -4.91
CA ASP A 9 29.08 5.96 -4.11
C ASP A 9 28.76 5.91 -2.61
N ARG A 10 28.51 4.70 -2.10
CA ARG A 10 28.28 4.42 -0.68
C ARG A 10 29.59 4.26 0.09
N GLN A 11 30.37 5.34 0.29
CA GLN A 11 31.35 5.37 1.40
C GLN A 11 31.90 6.77 1.73
N SER A 12 31.66 7.24 2.97
CA SER A 12 32.66 7.87 3.90
C SER A 12 32.07 8.86 4.92
N TRP A 13 31.36 8.36 5.96
CA TRP A 13 31.05 9.15 7.17
C TRP A 13 31.56 8.46 8.45
N ARG A 14 32.83 8.70 8.80
CA ARG A 14 33.39 8.46 10.14
C ARG A 14 34.54 9.41 10.47
N ARG A 15 34.32 10.26 11.48
CA ARG A 15 35.32 10.89 12.39
C ARG A 15 36.29 11.92 11.75
N ASP A 16 36.85 12.89 12.49
CA ASP A 16 37.03 12.99 13.96
C ASP A 16 36.69 14.37 14.59
N HIS A 17 36.70 14.41 15.93
CA HIS A 17 36.35 15.50 16.86
C HIS A 17 37.18 16.81 16.77
N TRP A 18 36.69 17.89 17.43
CA TRP A 18 37.45 18.69 18.44
C TRP A 18 36.49 19.40 19.43
N HIS A 19 36.99 19.96 20.55
CA HIS A 19 36.23 20.28 21.78
C HIS A 19 36.14 21.77 22.20
N ALA A 20 35.17 22.04 23.10
CA ALA A 20 35.04 23.15 24.09
C ALA A 20 34.43 24.51 23.66
N GLY A 21 33.68 25.23 24.51
CA GLY A 21 33.11 24.86 25.82
C GLY A 21 32.62 26.03 26.73
N TRP A 22 31.98 25.67 27.86
CA TRP A 22 31.73 26.44 29.11
C TRP A 22 30.57 27.46 29.26
N ILE A 23 29.52 27.01 29.99
CA ILE A 23 28.88 27.59 31.22
C ILE A 23 28.43 29.06 31.27
N VAL A 24 27.14 29.28 31.57
CA VAL A 24 26.60 29.99 32.77
C VAL A 24 25.10 29.64 32.97
N SER A 25 24.60 29.71 34.21
CA SER A 25 23.23 29.31 34.62
C SER A 25 22.43 30.49 35.21
N THR A 26 21.10 30.45 35.13
CA THR A 26 20.20 31.03 36.15
C THR A 26 18.86 30.25 36.22
N VAL A 27 18.22 30.25 37.39
CA VAL A 27 16.97 29.53 37.72
C VAL A 27 15.91 30.54 38.17
N MET A 28 14.60 30.34 37.86
CA MET A 28 13.51 30.55 38.84
C MET A 28 12.08 30.12 38.40
N HIS A 29 11.47 29.34 39.29
CA HIS A 29 10.05 29.32 39.71
C HIS A 29 8.86 29.09 38.74
N THR A 30 8.12 28.02 39.03
CA THR A 30 6.66 27.91 38.87
C THR A 30 5.93 28.70 39.98
N PRO A 31 4.62 29.02 39.82
CA PRO A 31 3.59 28.15 40.43
C PRO A 31 2.26 28.03 39.65
N SER A 32 1.62 26.86 39.74
CA SER A 32 0.16 26.67 39.50
C SER A 32 -0.63 27.19 40.73
N PRO A 33 -1.97 27.51 40.67
CA PRO A 33 -3.01 26.45 40.58
C PRO A 33 -4.46 26.81 40.09
N ARG A 34 -5.11 25.86 39.39
CA ARG A 34 -6.54 25.42 39.51
C ARG A 34 -7.71 26.39 39.17
N ILE A 35 -8.92 25.77 39.08
CA ILE A 35 -10.31 26.33 39.08
C ILE A 35 -10.76 27.02 37.78
N LEU A 36 -11.92 26.78 37.14
CA LEU A 36 -13.03 25.76 37.12
C LEU A 36 -13.77 25.97 35.73
N LEU A 37 -14.80 25.26 35.22
CA LEU A 37 -15.79 24.24 35.66
C LEU A 37 -16.28 23.45 34.40
N ALA A 38 -17.49 22.84 34.42
CA ALA A 38 -18.28 22.30 33.29
C ALA A 38 -17.61 21.16 32.46
N LEU A 39 -17.82 19.85 32.71
CA LEU A 39 -18.85 19.11 33.46
C LEU A 39 -20.19 18.89 32.70
N SER A 40 -20.16 18.07 31.63
CA SER A 40 -21.32 17.29 31.14
C SER A 40 -20.91 16.21 30.13
N LEU A 41 -20.71 14.95 30.56
CA LEU A 41 -20.81 13.72 29.72
C LEU A 41 -20.69 12.40 30.49
N ILE A 42 -20.22 12.40 31.75
CA ILE A 42 -20.12 11.19 32.60
C ILE A 42 -21.52 10.82 33.15
N SER A 43 -22.42 10.31 32.30
CA SER A 43 -23.74 9.78 32.71
C SER A 43 -24.44 8.90 31.66
N ALA A 44 -23.71 8.02 30.96
CA ALA A 44 -24.24 6.87 30.23
C ALA A 44 -23.15 5.78 30.18
N GLY A 45 -23.48 4.50 30.42
CA GLY A 45 -22.51 3.40 30.37
C GLY A 45 -22.56 2.38 31.52
N LEU A 46 -23.31 2.63 32.60
CA LEU A 46 -23.46 1.68 33.73
C LEU A 46 -24.46 0.53 33.45
N PHE A 47 -24.39 0.00 32.22
CA PHE A 47 -24.95 -1.28 31.78
C PHE A 47 -23.96 -1.99 30.86
N GLY A 48 -22.65 -1.87 31.14
CA GLY A 48 -21.70 -2.86 30.66
C GLY A 48 -22.04 -4.21 31.30
N CYS A 49 -22.13 -5.26 30.48
CA CYS A 49 -22.04 -6.61 31.00
C CYS A 49 -20.65 -6.79 31.63
N ASP A 50 -20.57 -7.39 32.81
CA ASP A 50 -19.32 -8.04 33.26
C ASP A 50 -19.18 -9.36 32.47
N GLU A 51 -19.05 -9.26 31.14
CA GLU A 51 -18.71 -10.38 30.28
C GLU A 51 -17.26 -10.78 30.61
N ALA A 52 -17.14 -11.95 31.25
CA ALA A 52 -15.87 -12.45 31.73
C ALA A 52 -15.03 -12.87 30.52
N PRO A 53 -13.78 -12.37 30.38
CA PRO A 53 -13.00 -12.55 29.17
C PRO A 53 -12.76 -14.03 28.87
N PRO A 54 -12.70 -14.40 27.57
CA PRO A 54 -12.80 -15.78 27.12
C PRO A 54 -11.68 -16.65 27.70
N PRO A 55 -11.99 -17.84 28.24
CA PRO A 55 -10.98 -18.73 28.80
C PRO A 55 -10.01 -19.24 27.70
N PRO A 56 -8.75 -19.58 28.03
CA PRO A 56 -7.77 -20.01 27.03
C PRO A 56 -8.21 -21.19 26.14
N SER A 57 -9.12 -22.06 26.60
CA SER A 57 -9.71 -23.13 25.78
C SER A 57 -10.64 -22.62 24.67
N GLU A 58 -11.37 -21.54 24.93
CA GLU A 58 -12.35 -20.94 24.02
C GLU A 58 -11.65 -20.11 22.93
N VAL A 59 -10.68 -19.28 23.34
CA VAL A 59 -9.76 -18.57 22.43
C VAL A 59 -9.09 -19.55 21.45
N ARG A 60 -8.59 -20.70 21.94
CA ARG A 60 -8.00 -21.75 21.10
C ARG A 60 -9.02 -22.45 20.18
N SER A 61 -10.25 -22.69 20.64
CA SER A 61 -11.32 -23.28 19.79
C SER A 61 -11.65 -22.34 18.63
N ARG A 62 -11.90 -21.07 18.93
CA ARG A 62 -12.27 -20.02 17.96
C ARG A 62 -11.14 -19.73 16.97
N LEU A 63 -9.88 -19.69 17.42
CA LEU A 63 -8.71 -19.65 16.52
C LEU A 63 -8.63 -20.86 15.59
N THR A 64 -9.11 -22.04 15.99
CA THR A 64 -9.11 -23.24 15.14
C THR A 64 -10.31 -23.26 14.18
N GLU A 65 -11.49 -22.94 14.68
CA GLU A 65 -12.76 -23.11 13.96
C GLU A 65 -13.03 -21.92 13.02
N ASP A 66 -12.86 -20.69 13.49
CA ASP A 66 -13.25 -19.48 12.77
C ASP A 66 -12.17 -19.04 11.77
N LEU A 67 -10.92 -18.89 12.23
CA LEU A 67 -9.81 -18.52 11.33
C LEU A 67 -9.60 -19.61 10.26
N GLY A 68 -9.71 -20.88 10.66
CA GLY A 68 -9.70 -22.01 9.75
C GLY A 68 -10.89 -21.99 8.77
N HIS A 69 -12.10 -21.57 9.16
CA HIS A 69 -13.20 -21.37 8.21
C HIS A 69 -12.92 -20.22 7.24
N VAL A 70 -12.58 -19.04 7.75
CA VAL A 70 -12.32 -17.82 6.96
C VAL A 70 -11.24 -18.05 5.91
N LEU A 71 -10.12 -18.70 6.25
CA LEU A 71 -9.04 -18.96 5.31
C LEU A 71 -9.40 -20.00 4.23
N ARG A 72 -10.18 -21.03 4.57
CA ARG A 72 -10.64 -22.05 3.60
C ARG A 72 -11.64 -21.49 2.59
N GLU A 73 -12.62 -20.71 3.04
CA GLU A 73 -13.61 -20.11 2.13
C GLU A 73 -13.02 -18.99 1.27
N ALA A 74 -12.03 -18.24 1.80
CA ALA A 74 -11.27 -17.27 1.01
C ALA A 74 -10.43 -17.94 -0.10
N ALA A 75 -9.78 -19.07 0.20
CA ALA A 75 -9.07 -19.87 -0.80
C ALA A 75 -10.02 -20.40 -1.88
N ALA A 76 -11.18 -20.98 -1.50
CA ALA A 76 -12.18 -21.47 -2.43
C ALA A 76 -12.75 -20.37 -3.35
N ALA A 77 -12.93 -19.15 -2.82
CA ALA A 77 -13.31 -17.98 -3.62
C ALA A 77 -12.23 -17.56 -4.63
N GLY A 78 -10.95 -17.65 -4.24
CA GLY A 78 -9.81 -17.43 -5.14
C GLY A 78 -9.72 -18.45 -6.27
N GLU A 79 -9.83 -19.74 -5.96
CA GLU A 79 -9.76 -20.82 -6.95
C GLU A 79 -10.90 -20.72 -7.99
N GLY A 80 -12.14 -20.53 -7.54
CA GLY A 80 -13.30 -20.45 -8.44
C GLY A 80 -13.35 -19.20 -9.34
N THR A 81 -12.59 -18.15 -9.01
CA THR A 81 -12.58 -16.90 -9.80
C THR A 81 -11.44 -16.80 -10.82
N ALA A 82 -10.58 -17.82 -10.93
CA ALA A 82 -9.45 -17.82 -11.86
C ALA A 82 -9.84 -17.61 -13.35
N ALA A 83 -11.05 -17.99 -13.75
CA ALA A 83 -11.58 -17.79 -15.11
C ALA A 83 -12.38 -16.48 -15.29
N ALA A 84 -12.58 -15.70 -14.23
CA ALA A 84 -13.35 -14.44 -14.24
C ALA A 84 -12.49 -13.19 -14.40
N MET A 85 -11.18 -13.33 -14.16
CA MET A 85 -10.19 -12.25 -14.17
C MET A 85 -9.44 -12.23 -15.52
N PRO A 86 -9.15 -11.03 -16.08
CA PRO A 86 -8.36 -10.91 -17.30
C PRO A 86 -6.92 -11.39 -17.06
N GLY A 87 -6.35 -12.09 -18.04
CA GLY A 87 -5.02 -12.69 -17.93
C GLY A 87 -3.89 -11.65 -17.92
N ALA A 88 -2.66 -12.11 -17.66
CA ALA A 88 -1.48 -11.24 -17.70
C ALA A 88 -1.24 -10.59 -19.10
N ALA A 89 -1.78 -11.18 -20.16
CA ALA A 89 -1.76 -10.62 -21.51
C ALA A 89 -2.56 -9.30 -21.63
N SER A 90 -3.69 -9.19 -20.93
CA SER A 90 -4.67 -8.11 -21.07
C SER A 90 -4.09 -6.74 -20.69
N PHE A 91 -3.42 -6.69 -19.54
CA PHE A 91 -2.76 -5.48 -19.05
C PHE A 91 -1.57 -5.07 -19.94
N SER A 92 -0.91 -6.04 -20.60
CA SER A 92 0.22 -5.75 -21.50
C SER A 92 -0.18 -4.96 -22.76
N VAL A 93 -1.47 -4.94 -23.15
CA VAL A 93 -1.96 -4.09 -24.26
C VAL A 93 -2.03 -2.63 -23.82
N LEU A 94 -2.40 -2.35 -22.57
CA LEU A 94 -2.41 -1.00 -22.01
C LEU A 94 -0.98 -0.51 -21.73
N GLU A 95 -0.10 -1.37 -21.19
CA GLU A 95 1.34 -1.08 -21.04
C GLU A 95 1.98 -0.74 -22.41
N ARG A 96 1.67 -1.48 -23.47
CA ARG A 96 2.11 -1.17 -24.84
C ARG A 96 1.58 0.16 -25.36
N ALA A 97 0.28 0.42 -25.21
CA ALA A 97 -0.38 1.61 -25.76
C ALA A 97 0.03 2.92 -25.06
N LEU A 98 0.54 2.85 -23.82
CA LEU A 98 1.04 4.00 -23.05
C LEU A 98 2.58 4.12 -23.03
N GLY A 99 3.29 3.11 -23.56
CA GLY A 99 4.76 3.04 -23.56
C GLY A 99 5.33 2.36 -22.30
N GLN A 100 6.49 1.71 -22.46
CA GLN A 100 7.16 0.96 -21.38
C GLN A 100 7.90 1.88 -20.39
N GLY A 101 7.15 2.68 -19.62
CA GLY A 101 7.67 3.49 -18.53
C GLY A 101 7.48 2.87 -17.14
N ASP A 102 8.12 3.44 -16.11
CA ASP A 102 8.02 3.00 -14.71
C ASP A 102 6.61 3.12 -14.10
N THR A 103 5.66 3.72 -14.82
CA THR A 103 4.22 3.75 -14.48
C THR A 103 3.59 2.37 -14.34
N ALA A 104 4.22 1.30 -14.86
CA ALA A 104 3.79 -0.09 -14.63
C ALA A 104 3.90 -0.56 -13.17
N THR A 105 4.66 0.14 -12.31
CA THR A 105 4.92 -0.26 -10.91
C THR A 105 3.66 -0.32 -10.04
N SER A 106 2.78 0.68 -10.12
CA SER A 106 1.57 0.77 -9.29
C SER A 106 0.50 -0.27 -9.66
N PHE A 107 0.36 -0.59 -10.95
CA PHE A 107 -0.54 -1.67 -11.40
C PHE A 107 0.01 -3.06 -11.07
N ARG A 108 1.34 -3.26 -11.11
CA ARG A 108 1.97 -4.49 -10.59
C ARG A 108 1.72 -4.66 -9.10
N LEU A 109 1.77 -3.59 -8.30
CA LEU A 109 1.45 -3.66 -6.88
C LEU A 109 0.02 -4.18 -6.64
N ALA A 110 -0.98 -3.66 -7.37
CA ALA A 110 -2.36 -4.12 -7.25
C ALA A 110 -2.55 -5.58 -7.67
N ARG A 111 -1.92 -6.00 -8.78
CA ARG A 111 -1.93 -7.40 -9.26
C ARG A 111 -1.25 -8.34 -8.27
N ASP A 112 -0.07 -7.98 -7.78
CA ASP A 112 0.73 -8.82 -6.89
C ASP A 112 0.11 -8.88 -5.48
N LEU A 113 -0.61 -7.83 -5.04
CA LEU A 113 -1.46 -7.88 -3.84
C LEU A 113 -2.63 -8.87 -4.03
N ALA A 114 -3.35 -8.78 -5.15
CA ALA A 114 -4.46 -9.70 -5.46
C ALA A 114 -3.98 -11.15 -5.57
N ALA A 115 -2.87 -11.41 -6.27
CA ALA A 115 -2.32 -12.75 -6.47
C ALA A 115 -1.67 -13.33 -5.20
N ARG A 116 -1.20 -12.49 -4.26
CA ARG A 116 -0.84 -12.91 -2.90
C ARG A 116 -2.09 -13.30 -2.10
N PHE A 117 -3.17 -12.51 -2.14
CA PHE A 117 -4.42 -12.84 -1.45
C PHE A 117 -5.13 -14.08 -2.02
N SER A 118 -5.04 -14.35 -3.32
CA SER A 118 -5.57 -15.58 -3.93
C SER A 118 -4.59 -16.76 -3.92
N GLY A 119 -3.44 -16.65 -3.26
CA GLY A 119 -2.42 -17.72 -3.16
C GLY A 119 -1.72 -18.13 -4.47
N THR A 120 -1.99 -17.45 -5.59
CA THR A 120 -1.54 -17.86 -6.94
C THR A 120 -0.13 -17.39 -7.31
N THR A 121 0.54 -16.59 -6.47
CA THR A 121 1.96 -16.22 -6.65
C THR A 121 2.87 -16.71 -5.51
N THR A 122 3.49 -17.87 -5.72
CA THR A 122 4.58 -18.43 -4.92
C THR A 122 5.93 -17.69 -5.14
N THR A 123 5.95 -16.37 -4.92
CA THR A 123 7.14 -15.51 -5.09
C THR A 123 7.62 -14.84 -3.80
N ARG A 124 8.08 -15.70 -2.88
CA ARG A 124 9.37 -15.55 -2.16
C ARG A 124 9.64 -14.20 -1.45
N HIS A 125 9.15 -14.06 -0.22
CA HIS A 125 9.86 -13.27 0.80
C HIS A 125 10.62 -14.23 1.73
N GLY A 126 11.93 -13.99 1.90
CA GLY A 126 12.79 -14.84 2.71
C GLY A 126 12.90 -14.36 4.16
N LEU A 127 12.10 -14.94 5.06
CA LEU A 127 12.27 -14.84 6.52
C LEU A 127 12.12 -16.22 7.22
N VAL A 128 12.30 -17.31 6.47
CA VAL A 128 12.44 -18.70 6.97
C VAL A 128 13.58 -19.37 6.18
N PRO A 129 14.41 -20.26 6.77
CA PRO A 129 15.47 -20.96 6.06
C PRO A 129 14.99 -21.77 4.84
N THR A 130 15.90 -21.98 3.89
CA THR A 130 15.55 -22.51 2.56
C THR A 130 15.54 -24.03 2.48
N ASP A 131 14.36 -24.63 2.40
CA ASP A 131 14.14 -25.86 1.64
C ASP A 131 12.95 -25.66 0.67
N PRO A 132 13.04 -26.08 -0.60
CA PRO A 132 12.00 -25.83 -1.61
C PRO A 132 10.92 -26.93 -1.57
N VAL A 133 10.15 -27.00 -0.48
CA VAL A 133 8.95 -27.84 -0.40
C VAL A 133 7.77 -27.12 -1.06
N GLU A 134 6.89 -27.85 -1.74
CA GLU A 134 5.66 -27.33 -2.37
C GLU A 134 4.53 -27.09 -1.35
N GLU A 135 4.89 -26.80 -0.09
CA GLU A 135 3.93 -26.54 0.98
C GLU A 135 3.32 -25.15 0.82
N GLY A 136 2.00 -25.12 0.67
CA GLY A 136 1.20 -23.90 0.65
C GLY A 136 1.11 -23.26 2.03
N PHE A 137 0.18 -22.32 2.19
CA PHE A 137 -0.06 -21.64 3.47
C PHE A 137 -0.72 -22.61 4.48
N ASP A 138 0.11 -23.34 5.24
CA ASP A 138 -0.37 -24.25 6.29
C ASP A 138 -1.01 -23.46 7.44
N THR A 139 -2.33 -23.38 7.35
CA THR A 139 -3.19 -22.69 8.31
C THR A 139 -3.22 -23.42 9.65
N ASP A 140 -3.18 -24.76 9.64
CA ASP A 140 -3.28 -25.57 10.84
C ASP A 140 -1.98 -25.46 11.66
N ALA A 141 -0.82 -25.43 11.00
CA ALA A 141 0.47 -25.21 11.67
C ALA A 141 0.59 -23.80 12.31
N ILE A 142 0.05 -22.75 11.68
CA ILE A 142 0.04 -21.39 12.24
C ILE A 142 -0.89 -21.32 13.46
N ILE A 143 -2.07 -21.93 13.37
CA ILE A 143 -3.03 -22.04 14.48
C ILE A 143 -2.42 -22.84 15.63
N GLU A 144 -1.73 -23.96 15.36
CA GLU A 144 -1.01 -24.75 16.36
C GLU A 144 0.09 -23.92 17.04
N GLN A 145 0.90 -23.17 16.29
CA GLN A 145 1.96 -22.32 16.85
C GLN A 145 1.40 -21.24 17.80
N LEU A 146 0.33 -20.54 17.41
CA LEU A 146 -0.34 -19.56 18.27
C LEU A 146 -0.92 -20.22 19.53
N THR A 147 -1.54 -21.39 19.38
CA THR A 147 -2.20 -22.19 20.40
C THR A 147 -1.23 -22.77 21.44
N LEU A 148 -0.06 -23.25 20.99
CA LEU A 148 0.95 -23.90 21.82
C LEU A 148 1.96 -22.94 22.45
N THR A 149 2.25 -21.81 21.80
CA THR A 149 3.28 -20.88 22.28
C THR A 149 2.69 -19.64 22.97
N ILE A 150 1.59 -19.07 22.47
CA ILE A 150 1.03 -17.81 22.99
C ILE A 150 -0.18 -18.04 23.91
N PHE A 151 -1.25 -18.67 23.41
CA PHE A 151 -2.53 -18.76 24.12
C PHE A 151 -2.60 -19.93 25.12
N THR A 152 -1.56 -20.04 25.95
CA THR A 152 -1.39 -21.08 26.97
C THR A 152 -1.88 -20.62 28.34
N ASP A 153 -2.25 -21.58 29.18
CA ASP A 153 -2.63 -21.35 30.58
C ASP A 153 -1.45 -20.84 31.45
N ALA A 154 -0.21 -20.97 30.96
CA ALA A 154 1.00 -20.45 31.63
C ALA A 154 1.26 -18.97 31.34
N ASN A 155 0.85 -18.49 30.17
CA ASN A 155 1.02 -17.09 29.74
C ASN A 155 -0.15 -16.19 30.16
N HIS A 156 -1.30 -16.77 30.50
CA HIS A 156 -2.50 -16.02 30.87
C HIS A 156 -2.33 -15.33 32.25
N LEU A 157 -2.21 -14.01 32.22
CA LEU A 157 -2.06 -13.14 33.39
C LEU A 157 -3.38 -12.86 34.12
N GLY A 158 -4.51 -13.34 33.58
CA GLY A 158 -5.86 -13.00 34.01
C GLY A 158 -6.46 -11.86 33.18
N GLY A 159 -7.78 -11.70 33.26
CA GLY A 159 -8.49 -10.61 32.57
C GLY A 159 -8.41 -10.66 31.04
N GLY A 160 -8.22 -11.84 30.45
CA GLY A 160 -8.04 -12.01 28.99
C GLY A 160 -6.66 -11.60 28.49
N VAL A 161 -5.74 -11.21 29.39
CA VAL A 161 -4.39 -10.75 29.01
C VAL A 161 -3.41 -11.91 29.05
N TYR A 162 -2.66 -12.08 27.95
CA TYR A 162 -1.61 -13.08 27.79
C TYR A 162 -0.26 -12.39 27.65
N GLN A 163 0.77 -12.88 28.33
CA GLN A 163 2.15 -12.45 28.11
C GLN A 163 2.68 -13.06 26.80
N VAL A 164 3.31 -12.25 25.94
CA VAL A 164 4.04 -12.77 24.77
C VAL A 164 5.35 -13.38 25.28
N PRO A 165 5.67 -14.67 25.06
CA PRO A 165 6.93 -15.26 25.52
C PRO A 165 8.16 -14.48 25.07
N VAL A 166 9.17 -14.37 25.93
CA VAL A 166 10.40 -13.60 25.63
C VAL A 166 11.23 -14.27 24.53
N GLU A 167 11.11 -15.58 24.42
CA GLU A 167 11.67 -16.44 23.39
C GLU A 167 11.18 -16.06 21.97
N LEU A 168 9.93 -15.58 21.83
CA LEU A 168 9.41 -15.11 20.54
C LEU A 168 9.96 -13.73 20.09
N VAL A 169 10.65 -13.01 20.98
CA VAL A 169 11.08 -11.62 20.75
C VAL A 169 12.59 -11.46 20.80
N CYS A 170 13.26 -12.21 21.66
CA CYS A 170 14.68 -12.06 21.98
C CYS A 170 15.55 -13.29 21.68
N GLU A 171 15.00 -14.34 21.05
CA GLU A 171 15.81 -15.47 20.58
C GLU A 171 16.67 -15.07 19.37
N THR A 172 17.99 -15.21 19.52
CA THR A 172 18.96 -15.14 18.43
C THR A 172 19.38 -16.56 18.04
N THR A 173 19.63 -16.79 16.75
CA THR A 173 20.25 -18.02 16.25
C THR A 173 21.64 -17.71 15.73
N ASP A 174 22.66 -18.12 16.47
CA ASP A 174 24.06 -18.06 16.06
C ASP A 174 24.50 -19.39 15.43
N ILE A 175 25.62 -19.37 14.69
CA ILE A 175 26.25 -20.56 14.12
C ILE A 175 27.58 -20.80 14.82
N ASP A 176 27.80 -22.01 15.35
CA ASP A 176 29.02 -22.38 16.08
C ASP A 176 30.22 -22.74 15.16
N GLU A 177 31.37 -23.06 15.76
CA GLU A 177 32.61 -23.42 15.03
C GLU A 177 32.48 -24.71 14.19
N ASP A 178 31.53 -25.59 14.50
CA ASP A 178 31.22 -26.82 13.76
C ASP A 178 30.13 -26.61 12.68
N GLY A 179 29.49 -25.44 12.65
CA GLY A 179 28.42 -25.10 11.71
C GLY A 179 27.01 -25.41 12.22
N THR A 180 26.85 -25.68 13.51
CA THR A 180 25.55 -25.98 14.15
C THR A 180 24.83 -24.68 14.52
N ALA A 181 23.52 -24.64 14.33
CA ALA A 181 22.68 -23.56 14.87
C ALA A 181 22.52 -23.70 16.40
N ILE A 182 22.85 -22.64 17.14
CA ILE A 182 22.62 -22.53 18.58
C ILE A 182 21.67 -21.35 18.82
N THR A 183 20.57 -21.61 19.53
CA THR A 183 19.66 -20.54 19.98
C THR A 183 20.07 -19.99 21.34
N SER A 184 19.94 -18.68 21.53
CA SER A 184 20.22 -18.00 22.80
C SER A 184 19.29 -16.79 22.97
N LEU A 185 19.16 -16.26 24.18
CA LEU A 185 18.42 -15.01 24.41
C LEU A 185 19.39 -13.83 24.52
N ASP A 186 19.17 -12.79 23.72
CA ASP A 186 19.90 -11.51 23.84
C ASP A 186 19.58 -10.86 25.21
N PRO A 187 20.58 -10.62 26.08
CA PRO A 187 20.35 -10.11 27.44
C PRO A 187 19.91 -8.63 27.48
N ASP A 188 20.29 -7.83 26.48
CA ASP A 188 19.87 -6.44 26.36
C ASP A 188 18.42 -6.39 25.83
N CYS A 189 18.07 -7.27 24.89
CA CYS A 189 16.69 -7.49 24.47
C CYS A 189 15.80 -7.97 25.63
N VAL A 190 16.22 -8.98 26.41
CA VAL A 190 15.47 -9.47 27.59
C VAL A 190 15.24 -8.34 28.60
N THR A 191 16.21 -7.43 28.76
CA THR A 191 16.09 -6.25 29.61
C THR A 191 15.07 -5.24 29.06
N ALA A 192 15.13 -4.92 27.76
CA ALA A 192 14.17 -4.04 27.10
C ALA A 192 12.75 -4.63 27.09
N TYR A 193 12.61 -5.92 26.80
CA TYR A 193 11.37 -6.70 26.89
C TYR A 193 10.74 -6.59 28.29
N GLY A 194 11.54 -6.64 29.37
CA GLY A 194 11.06 -6.47 30.75
C GLY A 194 10.51 -5.07 31.06
N ASN A 195 10.92 -4.05 30.30
CA ASN A 195 10.42 -2.69 30.37
C ASN A 195 9.19 -2.47 29.47
N ILE A 196 9.18 -3.04 28.25
CA ILE A 196 8.08 -2.96 27.28
C ILE A 196 6.87 -3.78 27.74
N GLN A 197 7.12 -4.96 28.33
CA GLN A 197 6.13 -5.92 28.79
C GLN A 197 5.08 -6.26 27.72
N PRO A 198 5.48 -6.77 26.54
CA PRO A 198 4.57 -7.06 25.45
C PRO A 198 3.53 -8.11 25.84
N ARG A 199 2.26 -7.79 25.60
CA ARG A 199 1.11 -8.64 25.93
C ARG A 199 0.12 -8.66 24.77
N ILE A 200 -0.79 -9.62 24.81
CA ILE A 200 -1.98 -9.66 23.96
C ILE A 200 -3.20 -9.66 24.87
N ARG A 201 -4.04 -8.64 24.75
CA ARG A 201 -5.35 -8.59 25.42
C ARG A 201 -6.38 -9.20 24.48
N VAL A 202 -7.12 -10.18 24.97
CA VAL A 202 -8.23 -10.83 24.25
C VAL A 202 -9.53 -10.43 24.91
N GLU A 203 -10.45 -9.88 24.13
CA GLU A 203 -11.81 -9.51 24.52
C GLU A 203 -12.84 -10.07 23.54
N GLU A 204 -14.09 -10.17 23.99
CA GLU A 204 -15.24 -10.42 23.12
C GLU A 204 -15.90 -9.09 22.77
N ASP A 205 -16.14 -8.85 21.48
CA ASP A 205 -16.92 -7.71 20.96
C ASP A 205 -18.19 -8.26 20.30
N GLY A 206 -19.11 -8.74 21.14
CA GLY A 206 -20.29 -9.48 20.69
C GLY A 206 -19.93 -10.90 20.21
N ASP A 207 -20.19 -11.19 18.93
CA ASP A 207 -19.89 -12.50 18.31
C ASP A 207 -18.44 -12.61 17.77
N ASP A 208 -17.61 -11.57 17.99
CA ASP A 208 -16.22 -11.45 17.52
C ASP A 208 -15.20 -11.54 18.68
N LEU A 209 -14.01 -12.09 18.43
CA LEU A 209 -12.85 -12.00 19.32
C LEU A 209 -11.88 -10.92 18.85
N ALA A 210 -11.58 -9.95 19.71
CA ALA A 210 -10.55 -8.94 19.46
C ALA A 210 -9.27 -9.23 20.24
N PHE A 211 -8.13 -9.20 19.53
CA PHE A 211 -6.78 -9.46 19.99
C PHE A 211 -5.94 -8.18 19.85
N ALA A 212 -5.84 -7.40 20.92
CA ALA A 212 -5.06 -6.16 20.94
C ALA A 212 -3.62 -6.42 21.41
N ILE A 213 -2.63 -6.05 20.60
CA ILE A 213 -1.21 -6.10 20.98
C ILE A 213 -0.93 -4.91 21.89
N GLN A 214 -0.61 -5.17 23.16
CA GLN A 214 -0.31 -4.16 24.16
C GLN A 214 1.19 -3.97 24.33
N LEU A 215 1.65 -2.72 24.26
CA LEU A 215 3.06 -2.35 24.43
C LEU A 215 3.24 -1.25 25.49
N GLY A 216 4.39 -1.26 26.17
CA GLY A 216 4.78 -0.25 27.14
C GLY A 216 3.99 -0.28 28.45
N ALA A 217 4.35 0.65 29.34
CA ALA A 217 3.68 0.82 30.64
C ALA A 217 2.29 1.48 30.53
N GLY A 218 1.96 2.10 29.40
CA GLY A 218 0.61 2.56 29.07
C GLY A 218 -0.32 1.42 28.64
N HIS A 219 0.25 0.31 28.17
CA HIS A 219 -0.45 -0.78 27.49
C HIS A 219 -1.17 -0.29 26.23
N ASP A 220 -0.43 0.51 25.44
CA ASP A 220 -0.88 1.13 24.21
C ASP A 220 -1.13 0.06 23.14
N GLU A 221 -2.21 0.23 22.36
CA GLU A 221 -2.76 -0.80 21.46
C GLU A 221 -2.66 -0.37 19.98
N PRO A 222 -1.45 -0.34 19.38
CA PRO A 222 -1.25 0.09 17.99
C PRO A 222 -1.81 -0.87 16.94
N LEU A 223 -2.09 -2.12 17.32
CA LEU A 223 -2.47 -3.20 16.43
C LEU A 223 -3.52 -4.08 17.09
N ILE A 224 -4.69 -4.20 16.47
CA ILE A 224 -5.81 -5.02 16.94
C ILE A 224 -6.27 -5.93 15.81
N PHE A 225 -6.32 -7.24 16.05
CA PHE A 225 -6.95 -8.19 15.14
C PHE A 225 -8.35 -8.53 15.64
N THR A 226 -9.36 -8.54 14.76
CA THR A 226 -10.73 -8.96 15.11
C THR A 226 -11.10 -10.19 14.28
N LEU A 227 -11.50 -11.27 14.94
CA LEU A 227 -11.85 -12.55 14.32
C LEU A 227 -13.29 -12.92 14.65
N SER A 228 -14.11 -13.16 13.62
CA SER A 228 -15.42 -13.80 13.73
C SER A 228 -15.45 -15.06 12.87
N HIS A 229 -16.52 -15.85 12.98
CA HIS A 229 -16.75 -16.99 12.08
C HIS A 229 -16.76 -16.61 10.60
N THR A 230 -17.03 -15.34 10.26
CA THR A 230 -17.14 -14.86 8.87
C THR A 230 -16.23 -13.67 8.55
N SER A 231 -15.28 -13.31 9.40
CA SER A 231 -14.38 -12.18 9.15
C SER A 231 -13.05 -12.27 9.87
N LEU A 232 -12.01 -11.70 9.24
CA LEU A 232 -10.73 -11.38 9.87
C LEU A 232 -10.40 -9.93 9.54
N ALA A 233 -10.31 -9.08 10.57
CA ALA A 233 -9.87 -7.70 10.45
C ALA A 233 -8.52 -7.49 11.15
N MET A 234 -7.75 -6.53 10.64
CA MET A 234 -6.52 -6.01 11.24
C MET A 234 -6.62 -4.48 11.22
N THR A 235 -6.76 -3.90 12.41
CA THR A 235 -6.84 -2.45 12.66
C THR A 235 -5.48 -1.96 13.15
N VAL A 236 -4.95 -0.92 12.52
CA VAL A 236 -3.76 -0.20 12.97
C VAL A 236 -4.17 1.18 13.46
N ASP A 237 -3.81 1.52 14.70
CA ASP A 237 -3.94 2.88 15.23
C ASP A 237 -2.57 3.55 15.29
N LEU A 238 -2.44 4.67 14.58
CA LEU A 238 -1.16 5.36 14.42
C LEU A 238 -0.77 6.15 15.67
N ASP A 239 -1.75 6.69 16.41
CA ASP A 239 -1.51 7.43 17.66
C ASP A 239 -1.03 6.45 18.75
N GLY A 240 -1.59 5.23 18.76
CA GLY A 240 -1.10 4.13 19.58
C GLY A 240 0.30 3.64 19.14
N ALA A 241 0.62 3.72 17.84
CA ALA A 241 1.93 3.36 17.31
C ALA A 241 3.01 4.39 17.69
N GLU A 242 2.70 5.69 17.72
CA GLU A 242 3.60 6.73 18.23
C GLU A 242 4.00 6.44 19.69
N ALA A 243 3.01 6.29 20.57
CA ALA A 243 3.24 5.99 21.99
C ALA A 243 4.00 4.67 22.21
N ALA A 244 3.66 3.62 21.47
CA ALA A 244 4.37 2.34 21.52
C ALA A 244 5.83 2.46 21.04
N ILE A 245 6.10 3.25 19.99
CA ILE A 245 7.46 3.50 19.48
C ILE A 245 8.29 4.30 20.51
N GLU A 246 7.72 5.32 21.17
CA GLU A 246 8.38 6.03 22.26
C GLU A 246 8.74 5.08 23.43
N ALA A 247 7.81 4.20 23.82
CA ALA A 247 8.01 3.23 24.89
C ALA A 247 9.10 2.20 24.55
N VAL A 248 9.13 1.71 23.30
CA VAL A 248 10.16 0.77 22.81
C VAL A 248 11.53 1.46 22.76
N ALA A 249 11.65 2.65 22.18
CA ALA A 249 12.92 3.39 22.12
C ALA A 249 13.47 3.64 23.53
N THR A 250 12.62 4.10 24.44
CA THR A 250 12.96 4.31 25.86
C THR A 250 13.46 3.04 26.54
N ALA A 251 12.86 1.88 26.25
CA ALA A 251 13.23 0.60 26.83
C ALA A 251 14.60 0.08 26.39
N PHE A 252 15.03 0.40 25.17
CA PHE A 252 16.39 0.14 24.66
C PHE A 252 17.40 1.25 25.02
N GLY A 253 16.95 2.35 25.63
CA GLY A 253 17.80 3.51 25.97
C GLY A 253 18.13 4.42 24.78
N GLU A 254 17.44 4.24 23.66
CA GLU A 254 17.58 5.04 22.44
C GLU A 254 16.69 6.29 22.48
N ALA A 255 16.99 7.25 21.60
CA ALA A 255 16.09 8.39 21.40
C ALA A 255 14.87 7.94 20.57
N ALA A 256 13.67 8.34 21.01
CA ALA A 256 12.47 8.21 20.17
C ALA A 256 12.65 8.99 18.85
N PRO A 257 12.14 8.49 17.71
CA PRO A 257 12.18 9.22 16.46
C PRO A 257 11.35 10.51 16.59
N ASN A 258 11.84 11.60 15.99
CA ASN A 258 11.06 12.83 15.89
C ASN A 258 9.97 12.64 14.82
N ALA A 259 8.78 12.25 15.27
CA ALA A 259 7.64 11.92 14.43
C ALA A 259 6.32 12.31 15.10
N ARG A 260 5.27 12.40 14.29
CA ARG A 260 3.86 12.53 14.72
C ARG A 260 3.02 11.63 13.81
N LEU A 261 2.32 10.64 14.37
CA LEU A 261 1.58 9.61 13.66
C LEU A 261 0.12 9.67 14.11
N GLU A 262 -0.75 10.24 13.29
CA GLU A 262 -2.19 10.38 13.56
C GLU A 262 -2.99 9.53 12.57
N GLY A 263 -4.02 8.82 13.05
CA GLY A 263 -5.02 8.16 12.20
C GLY A 263 -5.28 6.70 12.53
N ARG A 264 -6.19 6.07 11.77
CA ARG A 264 -6.53 4.66 11.93
C ARG A 264 -6.94 4.04 10.60
N PHE A 265 -6.48 2.83 10.32
CA PHE A 265 -6.92 2.06 9.16
C PHE A 265 -7.16 0.58 9.48
N THR A 266 -8.13 -0.02 8.79
CA THR A 266 -8.55 -1.40 8.95
C THR A 266 -8.47 -2.13 7.61
N GLY A 267 -7.64 -3.17 7.55
CA GLY A 267 -7.75 -4.21 6.54
C GLY A 267 -8.76 -5.26 7.01
N ARG A 268 -9.67 -5.72 6.15
CA ARG A 268 -10.66 -6.76 6.51
C ARG A 268 -10.92 -7.75 5.37
N LEU A 269 -10.84 -9.04 5.69
CA LEU A 269 -11.39 -10.16 4.95
C LEU A 269 -12.78 -10.51 5.52
N GLU A 270 -13.76 -10.71 4.67
CA GLU A 270 -15.15 -11.07 4.99
C GLU A 270 -15.56 -12.27 4.14
N ILE A 271 -16.23 -13.26 4.73
CA ILE A 271 -16.88 -14.38 4.05
C ILE A 271 -18.37 -14.08 3.95
N LEU A 272 -18.86 -14.06 2.71
CA LEU A 272 -20.22 -13.65 2.35
C LEU A 272 -21.12 -14.86 2.05
N GLY A 273 -20.49 -16.01 1.81
CA GLY A 273 -21.09 -17.32 1.58
C GLY A 273 -20.01 -18.33 1.20
N THR A 274 -20.39 -19.58 0.97
CA THR A 274 -19.45 -20.61 0.47
C THR A 274 -18.77 -20.15 -0.82
N ALA A 275 -17.44 -20.21 -0.86
CA ALA A 275 -16.60 -19.70 -1.94
C ALA A 275 -16.91 -18.25 -2.38
N HIS A 276 -17.43 -17.39 -1.49
CA HIS A 276 -17.71 -15.98 -1.76
C HIS A 276 -17.08 -15.12 -0.67
N ALA A 277 -15.99 -14.41 -1.02
CA ALA A 277 -15.18 -13.66 -0.08
C ALA A 277 -14.92 -12.21 -0.56
N ARG A 278 -14.66 -11.30 0.39
CA ARG A 278 -14.31 -9.91 0.14
C ARG A 278 -13.10 -9.49 0.97
N VAL A 279 -12.09 -8.92 0.34
CA VAL A 279 -11.01 -8.18 1.01
C VAL A 279 -11.32 -6.68 0.89
N SER A 280 -11.02 -5.89 1.92
CA SER A 280 -11.13 -4.43 1.88
C SER A 280 -10.05 -3.76 2.73
N LEU A 281 -9.75 -2.50 2.41
CA LEU A 281 -8.86 -1.61 3.16
C LEU A 281 -9.58 -0.27 3.33
N THR A 282 -9.76 0.14 4.58
CA THR A 282 -10.49 1.36 4.96
C THR A 282 -9.60 2.22 5.84
N VAL A 283 -9.52 3.52 5.57
CA VAL A 283 -8.96 4.52 6.49
C VAL A 283 -10.12 5.03 7.32
N ASP A 284 -10.27 4.50 8.53
CA ASP A 284 -11.40 4.78 9.43
C ASP A 284 -11.32 6.19 10.03
N ARG A 285 -10.09 6.66 10.25
CA ARG A 285 -9.75 8.04 10.62
C ARG A 285 -8.60 8.50 9.74
N ALA A 286 -8.76 9.68 9.13
CA ALA A 286 -7.79 10.29 8.22
C ALA A 286 -6.37 10.22 8.80
N ILE A 287 -5.42 9.84 7.95
CA ILE A 287 -4.03 9.63 8.33
C ILE A 287 -3.26 10.93 8.16
N ALA A 288 -2.43 11.28 9.14
CA ALA A 288 -1.38 12.27 9.01
C ALA A 288 -0.10 11.72 9.65
N VAL A 289 1.01 11.75 8.90
CA VAL A 289 2.33 11.25 9.33
C VAL A 289 3.33 12.37 9.07
N ALA A 290 3.99 12.85 10.12
CA ALA A 290 5.15 13.74 10.03
C ALA A 290 6.38 13.03 10.60
N VAL A 291 7.55 13.18 9.97
CA VAL A 291 8.83 12.62 10.43
C VAL A 291 9.98 13.57 10.05
N ALA A 292 10.91 13.82 10.97
CA ALA A 292 12.09 14.66 10.72
C ALA A 292 13.32 14.20 11.53
N ASP A 293 14.47 14.85 11.30
CA ASP A 293 15.64 14.69 12.17
C ASP A 293 15.37 15.21 13.60
N ALA A 294 16.09 14.69 14.59
CA ALA A 294 15.87 15.02 16.00
C ALA A 294 16.04 16.53 16.29
N GLY A 295 14.96 17.18 16.72
CA GLY A 295 14.92 18.61 17.04
C GLY A 295 14.57 19.53 15.86
N VAL A 296 14.24 18.98 14.69
CA VAL A 296 13.62 19.71 13.56
C VAL A 296 12.12 19.89 13.81
N ASP A 297 11.55 20.98 13.31
CA ASP A 297 10.11 21.24 13.40
C ASP A 297 9.33 20.31 12.44
N LEU A 298 8.41 19.51 12.99
CA LEU A 298 7.59 18.55 12.23
C LEU A 298 6.60 19.23 11.27
N ASP A 299 6.29 20.51 11.49
CA ASP A 299 5.45 21.31 10.59
C ASP A 299 6.30 22.20 9.64
N GLY A 300 7.62 21.99 9.61
CA GLY A 300 8.59 22.69 8.78
C GLY A 300 8.80 22.14 7.36
N SER A 301 9.73 22.77 6.62
CA SER A 301 10.18 22.37 5.27
C SER A 301 11.11 21.16 5.24
N ASP A 302 11.68 20.83 6.40
CA ASP A 302 12.72 19.80 6.52
C ASP A 302 12.13 18.48 7.08
N ALA A 303 10.82 18.46 7.34
CA ALA A 303 10.04 17.30 7.77
C ALA A 303 9.33 16.64 6.59
N PHE A 304 9.46 15.31 6.48
CA PHE A 304 8.57 14.50 5.65
C PHE A 304 7.15 14.59 6.22
N ARG A 305 6.16 14.87 5.37
CA ARG A 305 4.75 14.96 5.78
C ARG A 305 3.86 14.25 4.76
N LEU A 306 3.04 13.30 5.19
CA LEU A 306 1.99 12.66 4.40
C LEU A 306 0.65 12.87 5.11
N ALA A 307 -0.40 13.20 4.35
CA ALA A 307 -1.76 13.18 4.87
C ALA A 307 -2.73 12.60 3.84
N THR A 308 -3.72 11.81 4.26
CA THR A 308 -4.77 11.26 3.37
C THR A 308 -6.12 11.12 4.06
N GLY A 309 -7.19 11.38 3.31
CA GLY A 309 -8.57 11.39 3.81
C GLY A 309 -9.14 10.02 4.19
N ALA A 310 -10.17 10.04 5.04
CA ALA A 310 -10.87 8.83 5.49
C ALA A 310 -11.81 8.23 4.43
N GLY A 311 -11.99 6.90 4.46
CA GLY A 311 -12.90 6.13 3.64
C GLY A 311 -12.33 4.77 3.20
N GLN A 312 -13.15 3.95 2.53
CA GLN A 312 -12.68 2.72 1.88
C GLN A 312 -11.75 3.09 0.72
N ILE A 313 -10.49 2.69 0.79
CA ILE A 313 -9.47 2.95 -0.24
C ILE A 313 -9.40 1.80 -1.23
N ALA A 314 -9.55 0.56 -0.77
CA ALA A 314 -9.57 -0.61 -1.64
C ALA A 314 -10.64 -1.62 -1.23
N ARG A 315 -11.16 -2.36 -2.21
CA ARG A 315 -12.01 -3.54 -2.02
C ARG A 315 -11.81 -4.49 -3.19
N THR A 316 -11.80 -5.79 -2.90
CA THR A 316 -11.83 -6.89 -3.87
C THR A 316 -12.90 -7.86 -3.40
N GLU A 317 -13.76 -8.35 -4.29
CA GLU A 317 -14.79 -9.34 -3.97
C GLU A 317 -14.80 -10.43 -5.04
N LEU A 318 -14.71 -11.69 -4.58
CA LEU A 318 -14.53 -12.89 -5.38
C LEU A 318 -15.67 -13.86 -5.07
N ASP A 319 -16.45 -14.24 -6.08
CA ASP A 319 -17.48 -15.29 -5.98
C ASP A 319 -17.08 -16.43 -6.93
N GLY A 320 -16.56 -17.51 -6.35
CA GLY A 320 -16.14 -18.71 -7.06
C GLY A 320 -17.29 -19.60 -7.53
N ASN A 321 -18.50 -19.44 -6.98
CA ASN A 321 -19.70 -20.16 -7.41
C ASN A 321 -20.35 -19.49 -8.63
N ALA A 322 -20.39 -18.16 -8.67
CA ALA A 322 -20.82 -17.40 -9.85
C ALA A 322 -19.71 -17.23 -10.91
N ALA A 323 -18.45 -17.55 -10.56
CA ALA A 323 -17.26 -17.21 -11.33
C ALA A 323 -17.23 -15.73 -11.72
N THR A 324 -17.32 -14.86 -10.70
CA THR A 324 -17.24 -13.39 -10.86
C THR A 324 -16.23 -12.78 -9.90
N ALA A 325 -15.56 -11.72 -10.37
CA ALA A 325 -14.63 -10.95 -9.57
C ALA A 325 -14.92 -9.46 -9.72
N SER A 326 -14.78 -8.70 -8.65
CA SER A 326 -14.79 -7.23 -8.69
C SER A 326 -13.70 -6.65 -7.82
N ALA A 327 -13.21 -5.47 -8.20
CA ALA A 327 -12.28 -4.69 -7.39
C ALA A 327 -12.56 -3.20 -7.54
N SER A 328 -12.36 -2.42 -6.49
CA SER A 328 -12.44 -0.97 -6.53
C SER A 328 -11.30 -0.33 -5.77
N LEU A 329 -10.76 0.74 -6.35
CA LEU A 329 -9.81 1.65 -5.74
C LEU A 329 -10.50 3.02 -5.61
N ASP A 330 -10.36 3.67 -4.46
CA ASP A 330 -10.96 4.97 -4.14
C ASP A 330 -10.03 5.72 -3.15
N VAL A 331 -8.80 5.98 -3.60
CA VAL A 331 -7.80 6.75 -2.87
C VAL A 331 -8.33 8.16 -2.67
N LYS A 332 -8.33 8.64 -1.43
CA LYS A 332 -8.82 9.97 -1.06
C LYS A 332 -7.80 11.06 -1.38
N ALA A 333 -8.22 12.31 -1.25
CA ALA A 333 -7.32 13.46 -1.36
C ALA A 333 -6.10 13.23 -0.44
N THR A 334 -4.91 13.28 -1.03
CA THR A 334 -3.65 12.86 -0.42
C THR A 334 -2.57 13.88 -0.74
N THR A 335 -1.94 14.45 0.29
CA THR A 335 -0.83 15.40 0.16
C THR A 335 0.45 14.80 0.71
N LEU A 336 1.56 14.96 -0.01
CA LEU A 336 2.88 14.45 0.37
C LEU A 336 3.95 15.52 0.18
N HIS A 337 4.70 15.81 1.25
CA HIS A 337 5.88 16.66 1.24
C HIS A 337 7.14 15.81 1.46
N ILE A 338 8.15 15.99 0.59
CA ILE A 338 9.43 15.29 0.67
C ILE A 338 10.57 16.32 0.87
N PRO A 339 11.24 16.32 2.03
CA PRO A 339 12.35 17.22 2.32
C PRO A 339 13.61 16.86 1.51
N GLY A 340 14.58 17.77 1.46
CA GLY A 340 15.88 17.55 0.80
C GLY A 340 15.88 17.53 -0.73
N LEU A 341 14.75 17.30 -1.39
CA LEU A 341 14.58 17.39 -2.85
C LEU A 341 14.16 18.80 -3.29
N ASP A 342 14.78 19.81 -2.67
CA ASP A 342 14.37 21.22 -2.65
C ASP A 342 12.86 21.42 -2.34
N GLY A 343 12.34 20.67 -1.37
CA GLY A 343 10.94 20.76 -0.90
C GLY A 343 9.93 20.44 -2.00
N MET A 344 9.74 19.14 -2.29
CA MET A 344 8.71 18.71 -3.23
C MET A 344 7.38 18.46 -2.52
N ASP A 345 6.33 19.10 -2.99
CA ASP A 345 4.93 18.94 -2.56
C ASP A 345 4.12 18.30 -3.70
N LEU A 346 3.54 17.12 -3.43
CA LEU A 346 2.61 16.41 -4.28
C LEU A 346 1.18 16.55 -3.72
N ASP A 347 0.25 17.04 -4.52
CA ASP A 347 -1.20 17.02 -4.29
C ASP A 347 -1.87 16.02 -5.24
N LEU A 348 -2.47 14.98 -4.67
CA LEU A 348 -3.31 14.00 -5.34
C LEU A 348 -4.77 14.24 -4.89
N PRO A 349 -5.65 14.83 -5.73
CA PRO A 349 -7.06 15.04 -5.40
C PRO A 349 -7.87 13.75 -5.16
N GLY A 350 -7.28 12.60 -5.48
CA GLY A 350 -7.79 11.25 -5.29
C GLY A 350 -7.42 10.36 -6.47
N ALA A 351 -7.75 9.07 -6.40
CA ALA A 351 -7.67 8.16 -7.54
C ALA A 351 -8.76 7.10 -7.44
N SER A 352 -9.55 6.93 -8.51
CA SER A 352 -10.70 6.04 -8.53
C SER A 352 -10.63 5.02 -9.68
N LEU A 353 -11.12 3.81 -9.41
CA LEU A 353 -11.29 2.71 -10.37
C LEU A 353 -12.33 1.73 -9.82
N THR A 354 -13.14 1.13 -10.68
CA THR A 354 -14.01 -0.01 -10.33
C THR A 354 -14.02 -1.02 -11.48
N MET A 355 -13.40 -2.19 -11.25
CA MET A 355 -13.35 -3.33 -12.15
C MET A 355 -14.42 -4.36 -11.78
N THR A 356 -15.07 -4.94 -12.79
CA THR A 356 -15.93 -6.13 -12.65
C THR A 356 -15.71 -7.08 -13.82
N GLY A 357 -15.45 -8.36 -13.54
CA GLY A 357 -15.28 -9.44 -14.50
C GLY A 357 -16.14 -10.66 -14.14
N ALA A 358 -16.51 -11.43 -15.16
CA ALA A 358 -17.25 -12.69 -15.02
C ALA A 358 -16.80 -13.66 -16.12
N ALA A 359 -16.81 -14.96 -15.84
CA ALA A 359 -16.30 -15.96 -16.78
C ALA A 359 -16.98 -15.85 -18.17
N GLY A 360 -16.16 -15.69 -19.22
CA GLY A 360 -16.62 -15.53 -20.60
C GLY A 360 -17.37 -14.22 -20.89
N GLN A 361 -17.22 -13.18 -20.07
CA GLN A 361 -17.78 -11.83 -20.31
C GLN A 361 -16.68 -10.76 -20.41
N PRO A 362 -16.87 -9.68 -21.19
CA PRO A 362 -15.95 -8.55 -21.21
C PRO A 362 -15.81 -7.89 -19.84
N VAL A 363 -14.57 -7.66 -19.41
CA VAL A 363 -14.24 -7.01 -18.14
C VAL A 363 -14.57 -5.53 -18.24
N GLN A 364 -15.37 -5.03 -17.31
CA GLN A 364 -15.76 -3.62 -17.25
C GLN A 364 -14.88 -2.90 -16.25
N LEU A 365 -14.28 -1.80 -16.68
CA LEU A 365 -13.61 -0.81 -15.85
C LEU A 365 -14.48 0.45 -15.85
N THR A 366 -14.80 0.99 -14.69
CA THR A 366 -15.67 2.16 -14.51
C THR A 366 -15.06 3.11 -13.50
N ASN A 367 -15.53 4.37 -13.48
CA ASN A 367 -15.06 5.42 -12.56
C ASN A 367 -13.53 5.64 -12.58
N ILE A 368 -12.85 5.36 -13.70
CA ILE A 368 -11.40 5.55 -13.84
C ILE A 368 -11.11 7.06 -13.76
N GLY A 369 -10.49 7.53 -12.68
CA GLY A 369 -10.39 8.96 -12.36
C GLY A 369 -9.17 9.32 -11.52
N LEU A 370 -8.76 10.59 -11.57
CA LEU A 370 -7.68 11.19 -10.76
C LEU A 370 -8.24 12.23 -9.77
N GLY A 371 -9.40 11.92 -9.17
CA GLY A 371 -10.07 12.80 -8.22
C GLY A 371 -10.79 14.01 -8.85
N GLY A 372 -11.18 14.96 -7.98
CA GLY A 372 -12.04 16.10 -8.33
C GLY A 372 -11.35 17.29 -9.02
N SER A 373 -10.02 17.30 -9.08
CA SER A 373 -9.20 18.39 -9.63
C SER A 373 -7.95 17.83 -10.32
N THR A 374 -7.02 18.70 -10.70
CA THR A 374 -5.74 18.35 -11.32
C THR A 374 -4.77 17.81 -10.26
N THR A 375 -4.08 16.69 -10.52
CA THR A 375 -2.92 16.26 -9.73
C THR A 375 -1.75 17.20 -10.00
N THR A 376 -1.03 17.64 -8.97
CA THR A 376 0.13 18.54 -9.13
C THR A 376 1.32 18.12 -8.30
N LEU A 377 2.51 18.13 -8.92
CA LEU A 377 3.79 18.13 -8.23
C LEU A 377 4.38 19.54 -8.31
N SER A 378 4.79 20.08 -7.17
CA SER A 378 5.48 21.37 -7.07
C SER A 378 6.77 21.24 -6.28
N LYS A 379 7.71 22.17 -6.50
CA LYS A 379 9.04 22.16 -5.91
C LYS A 379 9.38 23.59 -5.48
N ASN A 380 9.67 23.81 -4.20
CA ASN A 380 9.65 25.14 -3.57
C ASN A 380 8.33 25.94 -3.85
N GLY A 381 7.20 25.25 -3.99
CA GLY A 381 5.90 25.85 -4.35
C GLY A 381 5.78 26.34 -5.80
N ALA A 382 6.78 26.13 -6.68
CA ALA A 382 6.65 26.31 -8.12
C ALA A 382 6.12 25.02 -8.76
N LEU A 383 5.16 25.12 -9.69
CA LEU A 383 4.54 23.95 -10.34
C LEU A 383 5.55 23.23 -11.27
N GLY A 384 6.00 22.05 -10.88
CA GLY A 384 6.94 21.22 -11.65
C GLY A 384 6.26 20.22 -12.58
N MET A 385 5.08 19.71 -12.20
CA MET A 385 4.28 18.83 -13.05
C MET A 385 2.78 18.98 -12.74
N SER A 386 1.93 18.81 -13.76
CA SER A 386 0.50 18.59 -13.54
C SER A 386 -0.06 17.50 -14.44
N ILE A 387 -1.00 16.72 -13.90
CA ILE A 387 -1.68 15.61 -14.59
C ILE A 387 -3.18 15.79 -14.43
N ASP A 388 -3.89 15.87 -15.56
CA ASP A 388 -5.32 16.12 -15.62
C ASP A 388 -6.02 15.11 -16.53
N LEU A 389 -6.85 14.24 -15.95
CA LEU A 389 -7.67 13.27 -16.67
C LEU A 389 -9.07 13.85 -16.91
N ASN A 390 -9.51 13.90 -18.17
CA ASN A 390 -10.86 14.32 -18.58
C ASN A 390 -11.35 15.65 -17.94
N PRO A 391 -10.56 16.74 -17.91
CA PRO A 391 -10.95 18.02 -17.26
C PRO A 391 -12.23 18.64 -17.83
N ASN A 392 -12.56 18.32 -19.08
CA ASN A 392 -13.74 18.83 -19.79
C ASN A 392 -14.90 17.81 -19.81
N ASP A 393 -14.79 16.68 -19.11
CA ASP A 393 -15.70 15.52 -19.26
C ASP A 393 -15.77 14.67 -17.98
N GLY A 394 -16.22 15.28 -16.88
CA GLY A 394 -16.49 14.57 -15.62
C GLY A 394 -15.27 14.01 -14.87
N ARG A 395 -14.04 14.36 -15.27
CA ARG A 395 -12.76 13.91 -14.70
C ARG A 395 -12.56 12.39 -14.61
N SER A 396 -13.35 11.64 -15.37
CA SER A 396 -13.37 10.18 -15.30
C SER A 396 -13.78 9.53 -16.63
N PHE A 397 -13.50 8.23 -16.77
CA PHE A 397 -14.01 7.41 -17.88
C PHE A 397 -14.30 5.96 -17.45
N ALA A 398 -14.95 5.23 -18.34
CA ALA A 398 -15.08 3.78 -18.29
C ALA A 398 -14.35 3.15 -19.48
N ALA A 399 -13.93 1.90 -19.33
CA ALA A 399 -13.35 1.10 -20.40
C ALA A 399 -13.86 -0.35 -20.34
N THR A 400 -14.12 -0.96 -21.49
CA THR A 400 -14.43 -2.39 -21.61
C THR A 400 -13.23 -3.10 -22.22
N ILE A 401 -12.77 -4.18 -21.58
CA ILE A 401 -11.75 -5.08 -22.12
C ILE A 401 -12.43 -6.37 -22.59
N THR A 402 -12.26 -6.69 -23.87
CA THR A 402 -12.79 -7.90 -24.52
C THR A 402 -11.63 -8.71 -25.10
N ALA A 403 -11.49 -9.96 -24.65
CA ALA A 403 -10.57 -10.91 -25.27
C ALA A 403 -11.24 -11.62 -26.47
N ASP A 404 -10.46 -11.86 -27.52
CA ASP A 404 -10.78 -12.76 -28.62
C ASP A 404 -9.87 -14.00 -28.49
N GLU A 405 -10.39 -15.06 -27.85
CA GLU A 405 -9.67 -16.32 -27.63
C GLU A 405 -9.26 -17.03 -28.93
N VAL A 406 -9.93 -16.74 -30.05
CA VAL A 406 -9.67 -17.39 -31.35
C VAL A 406 -8.52 -16.68 -32.08
N ALA A 407 -8.46 -15.35 -31.98
CA ALA A 407 -7.35 -14.56 -32.48
C ALA A 407 -6.15 -14.52 -31.51
N GLY A 408 -6.34 -14.76 -30.22
CA GLY A 408 -5.34 -14.51 -29.18
C GLY A 408 -5.09 -13.00 -28.94
N THR A 409 -6.00 -12.14 -29.39
CA THR A 409 -5.88 -10.68 -29.30
C THR A 409 -6.87 -10.09 -28.29
N GLU A 410 -6.60 -8.88 -27.82
CA GLU A 410 -7.48 -8.18 -26.88
C GLU A 410 -7.80 -6.76 -27.32
N THR A 411 -9.02 -6.35 -27.00
CA THR A 411 -9.61 -5.06 -27.36
C THR A 411 -9.95 -4.27 -26.11
N ILE A 412 -9.49 -3.02 -26.03
CA ILE A 412 -9.94 -2.04 -25.03
C ILE A 412 -10.75 -0.93 -25.71
N THR A 413 -11.97 -0.69 -25.23
CA THR A 413 -12.86 0.39 -25.73
C THR A 413 -13.20 1.34 -24.60
N VAL A 414 -13.00 2.65 -24.78
CA VAL A 414 -13.24 3.68 -23.75
C VAL A 414 -14.53 4.47 -23.99
N THR A 415 -15.17 4.93 -22.92
CA THR A 415 -16.40 5.75 -22.97
C THR A 415 -16.42 6.73 -21.78
N PRO A 416 -16.74 8.03 -21.98
CA PRO A 416 -16.98 8.69 -23.27
C PRO A 416 -15.69 8.84 -24.10
N LYS A 417 -14.55 9.06 -23.43
CA LYS A 417 -13.20 9.16 -24.02
C LYS A 417 -12.12 9.09 -22.94
N LEU A 418 -10.88 8.94 -23.38
CA LEU A 418 -9.68 9.36 -22.66
C LEU A 418 -9.20 10.71 -23.23
N ASP A 419 -8.94 11.68 -22.37
CA ASP A 419 -8.32 12.99 -22.63
C ASP A 419 -7.41 13.30 -21.43
N LEU A 420 -6.27 12.61 -21.39
CA LEU A 420 -5.22 12.79 -20.38
C LEU A 420 -4.29 13.92 -20.82
N ARG A 421 -4.07 14.89 -19.94
CA ARG A 421 -3.20 16.05 -20.16
C ARG A 421 -2.12 16.04 -19.12
N ILE A 422 -0.88 16.09 -19.57
CA ILE A 422 0.34 16.16 -18.77
C ILE A 422 1.04 17.46 -19.14
N PHE A 423 1.54 18.18 -18.15
CA PHE A 423 2.46 19.30 -18.30
C PHE A 423 3.63 19.08 -17.36
N THR A 424 4.85 19.33 -17.84
CA THR A 424 6.07 19.27 -17.04
C THR A 424 6.87 20.56 -17.23
N ASP A 425 7.25 21.19 -16.12
CA ASP A 425 8.23 22.28 -16.07
C ASP A 425 9.59 21.70 -15.66
N HIS A 426 10.32 21.26 -16.68
CA HIS A 426 11.66 20.69 -16.55
C HIS A 426 12.65 21.67 -15.90
N ALA A 427 12.47 22.99 -16.07
CA ALA A 427 13.32 24.00 -15.45
C ALA A 427 13.06 24.18 -13.94
N VAL A 428 11.81 23.96 -13.48
CA VAL A 428 11.48 23.87 -12.06
C VAL A 428 12.01 22.57 -11.45
N LEU A 429 11.86 21.43 -12.13
CA LEU A 429 12.33 20.13 -11.62
C LEU A 429 13.87 20.07 -11.51
N GLY A 430 14.59 20.73 -12.43
CA GLY A 430 16.05 20.86 -12.42
C GLY A 430 16.76 20.22 -13.62
N ASP A 431 16.00 19.79 -14.63
CA ASP A 431 16.50 19.17 -15.85
C ASP A 431 17.16 20.21 -16.79
N PRO A 432 18.10 19.80 -17.65
CA PRO A 432 18.71 20.69 -18.65
C PRO A 432 17.67 21.15 -19.68
N ALA A 433 17.66 22.45 -19.98
CA ALA A 433 16.71 23.06 -20.92
C ALA A 433 17.15 22.94 -22.40
N PRO A 434 16.21 22.91 -23.37
CA PRO A 434 14.74 22.78 -23.25
C PRO A 434 14.33 21.29 -23.10
N VAL A 435 13.11 20.91 -22.72
CA VAL A 435 11.81 21.14 -23.39
C VAL A 435 10.67 21.25 -22.36
N TYR A 436 9.54 21.89 -22.72
CA TYR A 436 8.30 21.88 -21.91
C TYR A 436 7.26 20.99 -22.58
N ASP A 437 7.29 19.69 -22.32
CA ASP A 437 6.36 18.75 -22.96
C ASP A 437 4.97 18.80 -22.31
N VAL A 438 4.10 19.62 -22.92
CA VAL A 438 2.65 19.44 -22.82
C VAL A 438 2.29 18.21 -23.65
N THR A 439 2.09 17.08 -22.99
CA THR A 439 1.65 15.83 -23.62
C THR A 439 0.15 15.64 -23.39
N ARG A 440 -0.60 15.50 -24.48
CA ARG A 440 -2.04 15.20 -24.46
C ARG A 440 -2.31 13.88 -25.16
N VAL A 441 -2.66 12.85 -24.39
CA VAL A 441 -3.10 11.55 -24.91
C VAL A 441 -4.61 11.55 -25.03
N GLN A 442 -5.13 11.26 -26.22
CA GLN A 442 -6.57 11.16 -26.47
C GLN A 442 -6.92 9.83 -27.13
N LEU A 443 -7.91 9.12 -26.58
CA LEU A 443 -8.54 7.96 -27.22
C LEU A 443 -10.06 8.13 -27.21
N THR A 444 -10.67 7.89 -28.36
CA THR A 444 -12.12 7.84 -28.55
C THR A 444 -12.43 6.55 -29.31
N GLY A 445 -13.41 5.76 -28.85
CA GLY A 445 -13.60 4.41 -29.38
C GLY A 445 -12.62 3.42 -28.73
N GLY A 446 -11.85 2.66 -29.52
CA GLY A 446 -11.08 1.54 -28.98
C GLY A 446 -9.83 1.14 -29.76
N LEU A 447 -8.95 0.43 -29.04
CA LEU A 447 -7.69 -0.13 -29.51
C LEU A 447 -7.73 -1.66 -29.43
N ARG A 448 -7.02 -2.34 -30.34
CA ARG A 448 -6.72 -3.78 -30.28
C ARG A 448 -5.20 -4.00 -30.30
N GLY A 449 -4.72 -4.89 -29.45
CA GLY A 449 -3.34 -5.38 -29.54
C GLY A 449 -3.17 -6.30 -30.76
N SER A 450 -2.12 -6.09 -31.56
CA SER A 450 -1.81 -6.97 -32.69
C SER A 450 -0.84 -8.10 -32.29
N ASP A 451 -0.67 -9.08 -33.19
CA ASP A 451 0.32 -10.16 -33.06
C ASP A 451 1.77 -9.63 -33.03
N ALA A 452 2.01 -8.41 -33.53
CA ALA A 452 3.28 -7.71 -33.42
C ALA A 452 3.42 -7.02 -32.04
N SER A 453 4.55 -7.25 -31.37
CA SER A 453 4.80 -6.81 -30.00
C SER A 453 4.87 -5.28 -29.81
N ASP A 454 4.98 -4.52 -30.89
CA ASP A 454 5.23 -3.08 -30.96
C ASP A 454 4.08 -2.28 -31.63
N GLN A 455 2.95 -2.94 -31.95
CA GLN A 455 1.86 -2.35 -32.73
C GLN A 455 0.47 -2.53 -32.10
N VAL A 456 -0.33 -1.46 -32.13
CA VAL A 456 -1.75 -1.42 -31.76
C VAL A 456 -2.61 -0.92 -32.92
N GLU A 457 -3.76 -1.55 -33.15
CA GLU A 457 -4.77 -1.14 -34.12
C GLU A 457 -5.80 -0.21 -33.48
N VAL A 458 -6.15 0.90 -34.12
CA VAL A 458 -7.36 1.65 -33.79
C VAL A 458 -8.55 0.95 -34.44
N ILE A 459 -9.35 0.20 -33.67
CA ILE A 459 -10.51 -0.52 -34.22
C ILE A 459 -11.76 0.37 -34.37
N GLY A 460 -11.81 1.49 -33.67
CA GLY A 460 -12.95 2.39 -33.69
C GLY A 460 -12.60 3.78 -33.17
N GLY A 461 -13.19 4.81 -33.77
CA GLY A 461 -12.93 6.21 -33.41
C GLY A 461 -11.54 6.69 -33.83
N ALA A 462 -10.80 7.26 -32.88
CA ALA A 462 -9.48 7.86 -33.10
C ALA A 462 -8.61 7.84 -31.84
N PHE A 463 -7.30 7.69 -32.05
CA PHE A 463 -6.24 7.68 -31.04
C PHE A 463 -5.14 8.68 -31.45
N SER A 464 -4.67 9.51 -30.52
CA SER A 464 -3.64 10.51 -30.80
C SER A 464 -2.85 10.89 -29.56
N ILE A 465 -1.56 11.15 -29.74
CA ILE A 465 -0.73 11.87 -28.76
C ILE A 465 -0.31 13.20 -29.39
N ALA A 466 -0.55 14.31 -28.71
CA ALA A 466 -0.05 15.63 -29.08
C ALA A 466 1.00 16.10 -28.06
N THR A 467 2.16 16.53 -28.54
CA THR A 467 3.34 16.90 -27.74
C THR A 467 3.73 18.37 -27.96
N ASN A 468 4.71 18.89 -27.22
CA ASN A 468 5.27 20.23 -27.44
C ASN A 468 6.80 20.22 -27.30
N PRO A 469 7.57 20.05 -28.41
CA PRO A 469 7.15 20.32 -29.79
C PRO A 469 6.30 19.21 -30.42
N ALA A 470 5.40 19.61 -31.33
CA ALA A 470 4.41 18.73 -31.95
C ALA A 470 4.99 17.66 -32.92
N SER A 471 6.31 17.57 -33.07
CA SER A 471 7.02 16.63 -33.94
C SER A 471 7.07 15.19 -33.41
N TYR A 472 6.81 14.98 -32.12
CA TYR A 472 6.84 13.66 -31.48
C TYR A 472 5.45 13.01 -31.33
N GLY A 473 4.38 13.78 -31.63
CA GLY A 473 3.00 13.31 -31.59
C GLY A 473 2.54 12.59 -32.87
N PHE A 474 1.37 11.97 -32.79
CA PHE A 474 0.69 11.32 -33.91
C PHE A 474 -0.83 11.42 -33.79
N ALA A 475 -1.55 11.14 -34.88
CA ALA A 475 -2.98 10.89 -34.87
C ALA A 475 -3.33 9.74 -35.82
N ALA A 476 -4.20 8.84 -35.36
CA ALA A 476 -4.66 7.66 -36.07
C ALA A 476 -6.18 7.51 -35.92
N THR A 477 -6.84 6.99 -36.95
CA THR A 477 -8.30 6.72 -36.98
C THR A 477 -8.60 5.24 -37.20
N ALA A 478 -9.86 4.83 -37.02
CA ALA A 478 -10.31 3.46 -37.21
C ALA A 478 -9.78 2.80 -38.50
N GLY A 479 -9.17 1.61 -38.38
CA GLY A 479 -8.52 0.86 -39.46
C GLY A 479 -7.05 1.22 -39.70
N GLN A 480 -6.46 2.11 -38.88
CA GLN A 480 -5.02 2.39 -38.88
C GLN A 480 -4.33 1.70 -37.70
N CYS A 481 -3.08 1.28 -37.94
CA CYS A 481 -2.19 0.77 -36.91
C CYS A 481 -1.16 1.83 -36.51
N VAL A 482 -0.87 1.89 -35.21
CA VAL A 482 0.19 2.71 -34.62
C VAL A 482 1.28 1.78 -34.13
N SER A 483 2.54 2.06 -34.47
CA SER A 483 3.70 1.33 -33.92
C SER A 483 4.74 2.27 -33.32
N SER A 484 5.40 1.78 -32.27
CA SER A 484 6.49 2.46 -31.56
C SER A 484 7.86 1.95 -32.00
N THR A 485 8.85 2.81 -32.10
CA THR A 485 10.26 2.41 -32.29
C THR A 485 11.19 3.32 -31.51
N GLU A 486 12.05 2.75 -30.66
CA GLU A 486 13.11 3.51 -29.99
C GLU A 486 14.10 4.07 -31.02
N THR A 487 14.30 5.38 -30.99
CA THR A 487 15.19 6.12 -31.88
C THR A 487 16.22 6.87 -31.06
N PHE A 488 17.49 6.72 -31.40
CA PHE A 488 18.60 7.42 -30.75
C PHE A 488 18.82 8.80 -31.39
N ASP A 489 18.83 9.88 -30.60
CA ASP A 489 19.26 11.20 -31.04
C ASP A 489 20.72 11.45 -30.66
N SER A 490 21.59 11.49 -31.68
CA SER A 490 23.00 11.81 -31.53
C SER A 490 23.30 13.26 -31.14
N THR A 491 22.27 14.11 -31.03
CA THR A 491 22.36 15.50 -30.59
C THR A 491 22.33 15.62 -29.06
N SER A 492 21.56 14.76 -28.38
CA SER A 492 21.48 14.67 -26.91
C SER A 492 22.29 13.50 -26.32
N ASP A 493 22.61 12.47 -27.11
CA ASP A 493 23.14 11.15 -26.66
C ASP A 493 22.05 10.29 -25.97
N ASP A 494 20.76 10.61 -26.17
CA ASP A 494 19.57 9.96 -25.58
C ASP A 494 18.73 9.13 -26.58
N TYR A 495 17.78 8.36 -26.05
CA TYR A 495 16.77 7.60 -26.81
C TYR A 495 15.38 8.21 -26.60
N TYR A 496 14.57 8.25 -27.66
CA TYR A 496 13.15 8.66 -27.62
C TYR A 496 12.27 7.66 -28.37
N THR A 497 11.00 7.55 -27.99
CA THR A 497 10.03 6.75 -28.74
C THR A 497 9.54 7.53 -29.95
N GLN A 498 9.85 7.06 -31.16
CA GLN A 498 9.20 7.53 -32.38
C GLN A 498 7.93 6.70 -32.64
N TRP A 499 6.82 7.38 -32.91
CA TRP A 499 5.57 6.75 -33.30
C TRP A 499 5.36 6.85 -34.81
N THR A 500 4.86 5.79 -35.44
CA THR A 500 4.45 5.79 -36.85
C THR A 500 3.02 5.29 -37.00
N VAL A 501 2.31 5.80 -38.00
CA VAL A 501 0.90 5.44 -38.29
C VAL A 501 0.81 4.90 -39.71
N GLY A 502 0.24 3.70 -39.84
CA GLY A 502 0.12 2.98 -41.11
C GLY A 502 -1.22 2.27 -41.27
N ILE A 503 -1.32 1.45 -42.32
CA ILE A 503 -2.39 0.47 -42.49
C ILE A 503 -1.94 -0.79 -41.74
N CYS A 504 -2.86 -1.48 -41.04
CA CYS A 504 -2.58 -2.79 -40.45
C CYS A 504 -2.33 -3.83 -41.55
N ASN A 505 -1.35 -4.71 -41.35
CA ASN A 505 -0.93 -5.73 -42.34
C ASN A 505 -1.55 -7.11 -42.07
#